data_AF-A0A7Z8QZ78-F1
#
_entry.id   AF-A0A7Z8QZ78-F1
#
_cell.length_a   1.000
_cell.length_b   1.000
_cell.length_c   1.000
_cell.angle_alpha   90.00
_cell.angle_beta   90.00
_cell.angle_gamma   90.00
#
_symmetry.space_group_name_H-M   'P 1'
#
loop_
_entity.id
_entity.type
_entity.pdbx_description
1 polymer ?
#
loop_
_entity_poly.entity_id
_entity_poly.type
_entity_poly.pdbx_seq_one_letter_code
_entity_poly.pdbx_strand_id
1 'polypeptide(L)'
;MFECGHALHEAGEDKSEQLEIIPAQNKVIEHVQVKYGCRACEIGIISAPKPAQPIPRSFASASLLAYIIVAKFMDSLPLYRQETIFKRLSIDLSRATLSNWMLKVAELLMPFYDRLHELLILQKILQADETTLNVIQDGRETKSKSYMWLYHSGGHESEHPIVLYEYQATRAGAHAANFLQGFSGHLQVDGY
;
A
#
# COMPACT_ATOMS: atom_id res chain seq x y z
N MET A 1 55.17 -8.72 -13.12
CA MET A 1 55.54 -9.18 -14.47
C MET A 1 55.96 -10.63 -14.32
N PHE A 2 55.37 -11.59 -15.04
CA PHE A 2 55.73 -13.01 -14.89
C PHE A 2 57.15 -13.24 -15.42
N GLU A 3 58.01 -13.93 -14.66
CA GLU A 3 59.43 -14.11 -14.97
C GLU A 3 59.71 -14.97 -16.21
N CYS A 4 58.72 -15.72 -16.71
CA CYS A 4 58.92 -16.74 -17.74
C CYS A 4 58.76 -16.25 -19.19
N GLY A 5 58.28 -15.03 -19.45
CA GLY A 5 58.20 -14.43 -20.79
C GLY A 5 57.29 -15.11 -21.83
N HIS A 6 56.51 -16.11 -21.45
CA HIS A 6 55.58 -16.82 -22.34
C HIS A 6 54.28 -16.04 -22.57
N ALA A 7 53.56 -16.38 -23.65
CA ALA A 7 52.23 -15.84 -23.92
C ALA A 7 51.24 -16.22 -22.79
N LEU A 8 50.55 -15.23 -22.24
CA LEU A 8 49.55 -15.43 -21.19
C LEU A 8 48.25 -16.00 -21.78
N HIS A 9 47.60 -16.90 -21.04
CA HIS A 9 46.24 -17.36 -21.31
C HIS A 9 45.33 -16.94 -20.15
N GLU A 10 44.03 -16.89 -20.41
CA GLU A 10 43.03 -16.56 -19.40
C GLU A 10 43.01 -17.61 -18.28
N ALA A 11 43.26 -17.19 -17.05
CA ALA A 11 43.42 -18.08 -15.88
C ALA A 11 42.25 -18.00 -14.89
N GLY A 12 41.16 -17.32 -15.28
CA GLY A 12 40.00 -17.04 -14.44
C GLY A 12 39.75 -15.54 -14.28
N GLU A 13 38.59 -15.21 -13.73
CA GLU A 13 38.17 -13.85 -13.41
C GLU A 13 37.78 -13.76 -11.93
N ASP A 14 38.17 -12.67 -11.27
CA ASP A 14 37.70 -12.34 -9.93
C ASP A 14 36.57 -11.31 -10.06
N LYS A 15 35.38 -11.64 -9.51
CA LYS A 15 34.22 -10.73 -9.48
C LYS A 15 34.06 -10.15 -8.09
N SER A 16 33.91 -8.83 -8.02
CA SER A 16 33.52 -8.11 -6.81
C SER A 16 32.32 -7.22 -7.10
N GLU A 17 31.29 -7.30 -6.28
CA GLU A 17 30.13 -6.43 -6.35
C GLU A 17 30.22 -5.34 -5.28
N GLN A 18 29.83 -4.12 -5.64
CA GLN A 18 29.64 -3.03 -4.68
C GLN A 18 28.21 -2.51 -4.83
N LEU A 19 27.53 -2.32 -3.69
CA LEU A 19 26.19 -1.78 -3.64
C LEU A 19 26.25 -0.27 -3.33
N GLU A 20 25.73 0.54 -4.25
CA GLU A 20 25.60 1.98 -4.06
C GLU A 20 24.14 2.34 -3.73
N ILE A 21 23.94 3.22 -2.74
CA ILE A 21 22.61 3.75 -2.41
C ILE A 21 22.35 4.98 -3.27
N ILE A 22 21.39 4.87 -4.18
CA ILE A 22 20.80 6.02 -4.89
C ILE A 22 19.48 6.36 -4.20
N PRO A 23 19.35 7.51 -3.51
CA PRO A 23 18.11 7.91 -2.87
C PRO A 23 16.95 8.01 -3.87
N ALA A 24 15.71 7.98 -3.35
CA ALA A 24 14.51 8.10 -4.17
C ALA A 24 14.57 9.33 -5.09
N GLN A 25 14.50 9.08 -6.39
CA GLN A 25 14.46 10.13 -7.41
C GLN A 25 13.01 10.53 -7.66
N ASN A 26 12.71 11.82 -7.50
CA ASN A 26 11.37 12.36 -7.72
C ASN A 26 11.26 12.97 -9.11
N LYS A 27 10.20 12.64 -9.84
CA LYS A 27 9.92 13.17 -11.18
C LYS A 27 8.55 13.84 -11.20
N VAL A 28 8.52 15.09 -11.67
CA VAL A 28 7.27 15.78 -11.97
C VAL A 28 6.87 15.44 -13.41
N ILE A 29 5.64 14.95 -13.60
CA ILE A 29 5.07 14.67 -14.92
C ILE A 29 3.99 15.71 -15.17
N GLU A 30 4.24 16.62 -16.11
CA GLU A 30 3.26 17.63 -16.50
C GLU A 30 2.48 17.18 -17.74
N HIS A 31 1.16 17.15 -17.62
CA HIS A 31 0.27 16.87 -18.75
C HIS A 31 -0.38 18.18 -19.22
N VAL A 32 0.10 18.70 -20.36
CA VAL A 32 -0.45 19.92 -20.97
C VAL A 32 -1.58 19.54 -21.92
N GLN A 33 -2.78 20.09 -21.68
CA GLN A 33 -3.95 19.90 -22.53
C GLN A 33 -4.32 21.21 -23.22
N VAL A 34 -4.18 21.23 -24.54
CA VAL A 34 -4.62 22.37 -25.35
C VAL A 34 -6.15 22.33 -25.45
N LYS A 35 -6.77 23.47 -25.14
CA LYS A 35 -8.20 23.68 -25.25
C LYS A 35 -8.49 24.50 -26.51
N TYR A 36 -9.46 24.08 -27.30
CA TYR A 36 -9.86 24.75 -28.53
C TYR A 36 -11.26 25.31 -28.38
N GLY A 37 -11.46 26.55 -28.81
CA GLY A 37 -12.76 27.21 -28.89
C GLY A 37 -12.88 27.97 -30.20
N CYS A 38 -14.08 28.01 -30.78
CA CYS A 38 -14.36 28.82 -31.95
C CYS A 38 -14.67 30.26 -31.54
N ARG A 39 -13.82 31.23 -31.93
CA ARG A 39 -14.04 32.67 -31.63
C ARG A 39 -15.25 33.29 -32.33
N ALA A 40 -15.65 32.73 -33.48
CA ALA A 40 -16.81 33.23 -34.23
C ALA A 40 -18.13 32.69 -33.66
N CYS A 41 -18.09 31.49 -33.08
CA CYS A 41 -19.27 30.77 -32.62
C CYS A 41 -19.52 30.98 -31.12
N GLU A 42 -18.46 30.98 -30.30
CA GLU A 42 -18.49 31.01 -28.83
C GLU A 42 -19.35 29.91 -28.15
N ILE A 43 -19.73 28.86 -28.90
CA ILE A 43 -20.65 27.80 -28.46
C ILE A 43 -20.00 26.82 -27.44
N GLY A 44 -18.67 26.72 -27.39
CA GLY A 44 -18.03 25.84 -26.40
C GLY A 44 -16.51 25.68 -26.55
N ILE A 45 -15.94 24.97 -25.57
CA ILE A 45 -14.52 24.62 -25.50
C ILE A 45 -14.39 23.09 -25.57
N ILE A 46 -13.58 22.60 -26.50
CA ILE A 46 -13.20 21.19 -26.60
C ILE A 46 -11.76 20.99 -26.14
N SER A 47 -11.47 19.84 -25.54
CA SER A 47 -10.12 19.48 -25.11
C SER A 47 -9.95 17.96 -25.10
N ALA A 48 -8.71 17.50 -25.28
CA ALA A 48 -8.40 16.08 -25.14
C ALA A 48 -8.75 15.55 -23.73
N PRO A 49 -9.12 14.26 -23.60
CA PRO A 49 -9.36 13.65 -22.29
C PRO A 49 -8.06 13.63 -21.46
N LYS A 50 -8.22 13.75 -20.13
CA LYS A 50 -7.09 13.66 -19.19
C LYS A 50 -6.64 12.21 -19.05
N PRO A 51 -5.32 11.93 -18.93
CA PRO A 51 -4.85 10.64 -18.48
C PRO A 51 -5.55 10.26 -17.17
N ALA A 52 -5.92 8.98 -17.05
CA ALA A 52 -6.50 8.48 -15.82
C ALA A 52 -5.50 8.62 -14.67
N GLN A 53 -5.97 9.13 -13.53
CA GLN A 53 -5.20 9.25 -12.30
C GLN A 53 -5.93 8.50 -11.19
N PRO A 54 -5.20 7.84 -10.26
CA PRO A 54 -5.84 7.16 -9.13
C PRO A 54 -6.73 8.11 -8.32
N ILE A 55 -6.20 9.30 -8.01
CA ILE A 55 -6.94 10.34 -7.30
C ILE A 55 -7.17 11.52 -8.27
N PRO A 56 -8.41 11.76 -8.72
CA PRO A 56 -8.72 12.86 -9.62
C PRO A 56 -8.27 14.22 -9.06
N ARG A 57 -7.65 15.04 -9.91
CA ARG A 57 -7.16 16.41 -9.59
C ARG A 57 -6.04 16.44 -8.53
N SER A 58 -5.45 15.29 -8.20
CA SER A 58 -4.23 15.22 -7.39
C SER A 58 -3.00 15.16 -8.30
N PHE A 59 -1.85 15.63 -7.82
CA PHE A 59 -0.58 15.40 -8.52
C PHE A 59 0.04 14.04 -8.16
N ALA A 60 -0.57 13.29 -7.24
CA ALA A 60 -0.08 11.98 -6.83
C ALA A 60 -0.22 10.96 -7.95
N SER A 61 0.91 10.47 -8.45
CA SER A 61 0.97 9.30 -9.33
C SER A 61 0.69 8.01 -8.55
N ALA A 62 0.36 6.94 -9.26
CA ALA A 62 0.23 5.61 -8.65
C ALA A 62 1.53 5.17 -7.94
N SER A 63 2.70 5.47 -8.52
CA SER A 63 4.00 5.14 -7.92
C SER A 63 4.27 5.90 -6.63
N LEU A 64 3.93 7.20 -6.57
CA LEU A 64 4.09 8.00 -5.35
C LEU A 64 3.17 7.49 -4.23
N LEU A 65 1.92 7.16 -4.58
CA LEU A 65 0.97 6.58 -3.63
C LEU A 65 1.46 5.23 -3.10
N ALA A 66 1.92 4.34 -3.98
CA ALA A 66 2.46 3.03 -3.61
C ALA A 66 3.67 3.17 -2.66
N TYR A 67 4.62 4.06 -2.99
CA TYR A 67 5.78 4.33 -2.15
C TYR A 67 5.39 4.77 -0.72
N ILE A 68 4.44 5.69 -0.60
CA ILE A 68 3.96 6.21 0.69
C ILE A 68 3.27 5.11 1.51
N ILE A 69 2.46 4.27 0.86
CA ILE A 69 1.74 3.15 1.49
C ILE A 69 2.72 2.10 2.01
N VAL A 70 3.66 1.65 1.17
CA VAL A 70 4.69 0.67 1.55
C VAL A 70 5.51 1.21 2.71
N ALA A 71 6.01 2.44 2.59
CA ALA A 71 6.75 3.09 3.66
C ALA A 71 5.93 3.14 4.97
N LYS A 72 4.64 3.49 4.88
CA LYS A 72 3.79 3.62 6.08
C LYS A 72 3.54 2.29 6.77
N PHE A 73 3.16 1.27 6.01
CA PHE A 73 2.60 0.03 6.56
C PHE A 73 3.59 -1.12 6.60
N MET A 74 4.47 -1.25 5.61
CA MET A 74 5.51 -2.30 5.58
C MET A 74 6.75 -1.84 6.34
N ASP A 75 7.23 -0.62 6.10
CA ASP A 75 8.46 -0.11 6.72
C ASP A 75 8.22 0.60 8.06
N SER A 76 6.97 0.63 8.54
CA SER A 76 6.60 1.30 9.80
C SER A 76 7.04 2.77 9.88
N LEU A 77 6.97 3.50 8.77
CA LEU A 77 7.38 4.91 8.66
C LEU A 77 6.16 5.85 8.76
N PRO A 78 5.91 6.51 9.92
CA PRO A 78 4.72 7.34 10.09
C PRO A 78 4.70 8.55 9.16
N LEU A 79 3.51 9.03 8.80
CA LEU A 79 3.33 10.10 7.81
C LEU A 79 4.05 11.41 8.15
N TYR A 80 4.16 11.79 9.42
CA TYR A 80 4.92 13.00 9.80
C TYR A 80 6.43 12.85 9.51
N ARG A 81 6.96 11.62 9.61
CA ARG A 81 8.35 11.33 9.29
C ARG A 81 8.55 11.33 7.78
N GLN A 82 7.58 10.81 7.03
CA GLN A 82 7.57 10.89 5.56
C GLN A 82 7.51 12.35 5.08
N GLU A 83 6.64 13.18 5.64
CA GLU A 83 6.60 14.64 5.38
C GLU A 83 7.99 15.28 5.57
N THR A 84 8.67 14.95 6.69
CA THR A 84 10.02 15.46 6.94
C THR A 84 11.04 14.95 5.91
N ILE A 85 10.92 13.70 5.46
CA ILE A 85 11.78 13.12 4.40
C ILE A 85 11.57 13.86 3.08
N PHE A 86 10.32 14.05 2.64
CA PHE A 86 10.01 14.79 1.42
C PHE A 86 10.48 16.24 1.50
N LYS A 87 10.34 16.89 2.66
CA LYS A 87 10.83 18.24 2.88
C LYS A 87 12.35 18.37 2.70
N ARG A 88 13.14 17.35 3.08
CA ARG A 88 14.60 17.32 2.81
C ARG A 88 14.92 17.20 1.32
N LEU A 89 14.00 16.68 0.53
CA LEU A 89 14.08 16.62 -0.94
C LEU A 89 13.47 17.86 -1.59
N SER A 90 13.20 18.93 -0.82
CA SER A 90 12.56 20.16 -1.27
C SER A 90 11.15 19.96 -1.84
N ILE A 91 10.46 18.90 -1.43
CA ILE A 91 9.08 18.60 -1.81
C ILE A 91 8.17 18.91 -0.63
N ASP A 92 7.29 19.88 -0.82
CA ASP A 92 6.33 20.28 0.21
C ASP A 92 5.08 19.37 0.16
N LEU A 93 5.03 18.41 1.08
CA LEU A 93 3.96 17.43 1.20
C LEU A 93 3.45 17.41 2.63
N SER A 94 2.32 18.09 2.86
CA SER A 94 1.74 18.14 4.20
C SER A 94 1.27 16.76 4.67
N ARG A 95 1.39 16.50 5.98
CA ARG A 95 0.82 15.30 6.62
C ARG A 95 -0.67 15.12 6.35
N ALA A 96 -1.42 16.23 6.26
CA ALA A 96 -2.85 16.20 5.95
C ALA A 96 -3.11 15.68 4.53
N THR A 97 -2.31 16.14 3.55
CA THR A 97 -2.35 15.65 2.16
C THR A 97 -2.07 14.15 2.11
N LEU A 98 -1.00 13.70 2.77
CA LEU A 98 -0.62 12.29 2.84
C LEU A 98 -1.75 11.44 3.45
N SER A 99 -2.33 11.89 4.57
CA SER A 99 -3.42 11.19 5.25
C SER A 99 -4.66 11.08 4.35
N ASN A 100 -5.04 12.16 3.68
CA ASN A 100 -6.18 12.16 2.76
C ASN A 100 -5.95 11.23 1.57
N TRP A 101 -4.72 11.12 1.08
CA TRP A 101 -4.39 10.16 0.02
C TRP A 101 -4.51 8.71 0.50
N MET A 102 -4.10 8.39 1.72
CA MET A 102 -4.27 7.04 2.27
C MET A 102 -5.74 6.63 2.33
N LEU A 103 -6.63 7.53 2.75
CA LEU A 103 -8.07 7.28 2.79
C LEU A 103 -8.64 7.01 1.39
N LYS A 104 -8.31 7.88 0.42
CA LYS A 104 -8.78 7.71 -0.96
C LYS A 104 -8.25 6.43 -1.61
N VAL A 105 -7.00 6.06 -1.34
CA VAL A 105 -6.47 4.79 -1.87
C VAL A 105 -7.11 3.59 -1.20
N ALA A 106 -7.42 3.66 0.10
CA ALA A 106 -8.18 2.61 0.78
C ALA A 106 -9.53 2.38 0.09
N GLU A 107 -10.28 3.45 -0.22
CA GLU A 107 -11.54 3.37 -1.00
C GLU A 107 -11.35 2.70 -2.37
N LEU A 108 -10.29 3.08 -3.10
CA LEU A 108 -9.97 2.48 -4.41
C LEU A 108 -9.60 1.00 -4.34
N LEU A 109 -9.04 0.55 -3.21
CA LEU A 109 -8.61 -0.82 -3.00
C LEU A 109 -9.70 -1.72 -2.38
N MET A 110 -10.85 -1.16 -1.97
CA MET A 110 -11.95 -1.96 -1.41
C MET A 110 -12.39 -3.12 -2.30
N PRO A 111 -12.53 -2.98 -3.63
CA PRO A 111 -12.89 -4.12 -4.47
C PRO A 111 -11.88 -5.28 -4.42
N PHE A 112 -10.60 -4.98 -4.18
CA PHE A 112 -9.59 -6.02 -3.95
C PHE A 112 -9.77 -6.68 -2.59
N TYR A 113 -10.01 -5.88 -1.55
CA TYR A 113 -10.29 -6.39 -0.21
C TYR A 113 -11.50 -7.34 -0.22
N ASP A 114 -12.61 -6.91 -0.84
CA ASP A 114 -13.84 -7.70 -0.93
C ASP A 114 -13.60 -9.01 -1.71
N ARG A 115 -12.88 -8.94 -2.83
CA ARG A 115 -12.55 -10.14 -3.61
C ARG A 115 -11.63 -11.10 -2.86
N LEU A 116 -10.65 -10.57 -2.12
CA LEU A 116 -9.77 -11.39 -1.29
C LEU A 116 -10.55 -12.02 -0.13
N HIS A 117 -11.55 -11.32 0.43
CA HIS A 117 -12.43 -11.85 1.45
C HIS A 117 -13.26 -13.02 0.93
N GLU A 118 -13.88 -12.88 -0.24
CA GLU A 118 -14.59 -13.99 -0.89
C GLU A 118 -13.69 -15.22 -1.07
N LEU A 119 -12.45 -15.02 -1.53
CA LEU A 119 -11.49 -16.10 -1.73
C LEU A 119 -10.98 -16.70 -0.41
N LEU A 120 -10.86 -15.89 0.64
CA LEU A 120 -10.46 -16.30 1.99
C LEU A 120 -11.51 -17.24 2.60
N ILE A 121 -12.79 -16.91 2.47
CA ILE A 121 -13.90 -17.72 3.02
C ILE A 121 -14.02 -19.10 2.34
N LEU A 122 -13.51 -19.26 1.12
CA LEU A 122 -13.46 -20.54 0.42
C LEU A 122 -12.31 -21.46 0.85
N GLN A 123 -11.39 -20.97 1.68
CA GLN A 123 -10.26 -21.78 2.14
C GLN A 123 -10.72 -22.87 3.10
N LYS A 124 -9.93 -23.95 3.21
CA LYS A 124 -10.24 -25.06 4.14
C LYS A 124 -9.78 -24.78 5.57
N ILE A 125 -8.73 -23.99 5.72
CA ILE A 125 -8.11 -23.69 7.01
C ILE A 125 -7.86 -22.20 7.07
N LEU A 126 -8.34 -21.57 8.13
CA LEU A 126 -8.09 -20.18 8.45
C LEU A 126 -7.43 -20.08 9.82
N GLN A 127 -6.62 -19.05 9.98
CA GLN A 127 -6.09 -18.61 11.25
C GLN A 127 -6.70 -17.24 11.56
N ALA A 128 -7.12 -17.02 12.80
CA ALA A 128 -7.55 -15.73 13.27
C ALA A 128 -6.84 -15.36 14.57
N ASP A 129 -6.47 -14.09 14.69
CA ASP A 129 -5.87 -13.48 15.87
C ASP A 129 -6.41 -12.06 16.03
N GLU A 130 -6.43 -11.53 17.25
CA GLU A 130 -6.83 -10.15 17.50
C GLU A 130 -5.78 -9.39 18.30
N THR A 131 -5.48 -8.18 17.84
CA THR A 131 -4.61 -7.24 18.57
C THR A 131 -5.42 -6.04 19.02
N THR A 132 -5.27 -5.64 20.28
CA THR A 132 -5.94 -4.45 20.81
C THR A 132 -5.23 -3.17 20.38
N LEU A 133 -6.00 -2.14 20.02
CA LEU A 133 -5.51 -0.78 19.80
C LEU A 133 -6.42 0.28 20.42
N ASN A 134 -5.87 1.47 20.62
CA ASN A 134 -6.64 2.65 21.04
C ASN A 134 -6.86 3.54 19.82
N VAL A 135 -8.12 3.82 19.50
CA VAL A 135 -8.49 4.74 18.43
C VAL A 135 -8.87 6.08 19.03
N ILE A 136 -8.31 7.15 18.48
CA ILE A 136 -8.63 8.53 18.86
C ILE A 136 -9.83 8.98 18.02
N GLN A 137 -10.78 9.72 18.62
CA GLN A 137 -11.92 10.33 17.92
C GLN A 137 -12.87 9.33 17.22
N ASP A 138 -13.09 8.15 17.79
CA ASP A 138 -14.08 7.18 17.31
C ASP A 138 -15.46 7.32 17.99
N GLY A 139 -15.69 8.44 18.69
CA GLY A 139 -16.91 8.73 19.43
C GLY A 139 -17.00 8.05 20.80
N ARG A 140 -16.00 7.27 21.22
CA ARG A 140 -15.93 6.63 22.54
C ARG A 140 -14.89 7.30 23.43
N GLU A 141 -14.81 6.85 24.68
CA GLU A 141 -13.78 7.35 25.61
C GLU A 141 -12.39 7.05 25.06
N THR A 142 -11.45 7.99 25.19
CA THR A 142 -10.09 7.96 24.61
C THR A 142 -9.24 6.73 24.96
N LYS A 143 -9.64 5.94 25.97
CA LYS A 143 -8.96 4.70 26.40
C LYS A 143 -9.78 3.44 26.12
N SER A 144 -10.84 3.55 25.32
CA SER A 144 -11.65 2.41 24.91
C SER A 144 -10.80 1.49 24.03
N LYS A 145 -10.74 0.21 24.42
CA LYS A 145 -10.09 -0.81 23.59
C LYS A 145 -10.90 -1.02 22.32
N SER A 146 -10.18 -1.04 21.21
CA SER A 146 -10.66 -1.52 19.91
C SER A 146 -9.81 -2.70 19.49
N TYR A 147 -10.27 -3.44 18.50
CA TYR A 147 -9.68 -4.71 18.10
C TYR A 147 -9.40 -4.65 16.61
N MET A 148 -8.17 -4.99 16.23
CA MET A 148 -7.84 -5.31 14.85
C MET A 148 -7.76 -6.83 14.76
N TRP A 149 -8.72 -7.41 14.06
CA TRP A 149 -8.72 -8.83 13.75
C TRP A 149 -7.83 -9.05 12.53
N LEU A 150 -7.00 -10.08 12.59
CA LEU A 150 -6.22 -10.60 11.49
C LEU A 150 -6.83 -11.94 11.11
N TYR A 151 -7.15 -12.12 9.84
CA TYR A 151 -7.54 -13.40 9.27
C TYR A 151 -6.55 -13.79 8.20
N HIS A 152 -6.04 -15.01 8.30
CA HIS A 152 -5.01 -15.53 7.43
C HIS A 152 -5.45 -16.88 6.84
N SER A 153 -5.30 -17.06 5.53
CA SER A 153 -5.44 -18.38 4.91
C SER A 153 -4.28 -19.27 5.36
N GLY A 154 -4.53 -20.12 6.36
CA GLY A 154 -3.48 -20.79 7.12
C GLY A 154 -3.04 -22.12 6.54
N GLY A 155 -1.83 -22.13 5.98
CA GLY A 155 -0.99 -23.32 5.75
C GLY A 155 0.29 -22.94 5.00
N HIS A 156 1.46 -23.51 5.35
CA HIS A 156 2.74 -23.31 4.62
C HIS A 156 2.68 -23.69 3.13
N GLU A 157 1.59 -24.35 2.71
CA GLU A 157 1.37 -24.88 1.37
C GLU A 157 0.43 -24.02 0.50
N SER A 158 -0.11 -22.92 1.01
CA SER A 158 -0.92 -22.02 0.16
C SER A 158 -0.02 -21.29 -0.83
N GLU A 159 -0.19 -21.56 -2.12
CA GLU A 159 0.52 -20.87 -3.20
C GLU A 159 0.22 -19.36 -3.21
N HIS A 160 -0.95 -18.97 -2.70
CA HIS A 160 -1.42 -17.58 -2.65
C HIS A 160 -1.96 -17.26 -1.25
N PRO A 161 -1.09 -16.95 -0.28
CA PRO A 161 -1.53 -16.61 1.07
C PRO A 161 -2.29 -15.29 1.08
N ILE A 162 -3.43 -15.27 1.75
CA ILE A 162 -4.29 -14.10 1.95
C ILE A 162 -4.23 -13.71 3.43
N VAL A 163 -3.93 -12.44 3.69
CA VAL A 163 -4.00 -11.82 5.02
C VAL A 163 -4.95 -10.63 4.93
N LEU A 164 -6.02 -10.63 5.72
CA LEU A 164 -6.96 -9.53 5.83
C LEU A 164 -7.02 -9.02 7.26
N TYR A 165 -7.17 -7.70 7.39
CA TYR A 165 -7.32 -7.01 8.66
C TYR A 165 -8.69 -6.38 8.75
N GLU A 166 -9.38 -6.60 9.86
CA GLU A 166 -10.71 -6.03 10.13
C GLU A 166 -10.71 -5.26 11.45
N TYR A 167 -11.03 -3.97 11.37
CA TYR A 167 -11.20 -3.14 12.55
C TYR A 167 -12.58 -3.34 13.17
N GLN A 168 -12.62 -3.56 14.48
CA GLN A 168 -13.84 -3.66 15.25
C GLN A 168 -13.76 -2.86 16.54
N ALA A 169 -14.83 -2.12 16.85
CA ALA A 169 -14.88 -1.29 18.05
C ALA A 169 -14.92 -2.14 19.34
N THR A 170 -15.55 -3.31 19.31
CA THR A 170 -15.73 -4.16 20.50
C THR A 170 -15.21 -5.58 20.27
N ARG A 171 -15.04 -6.36 21.34
CA ARG A 171 -14.64 -7.79 21.26
C ARG A 171 -15.84 -8.73 21.14
N ALA A 172 -16.94 -8.26 20.55
CA ALA A 172 -18.13 -9.09 20.44
C ALA A 172 -17.88 -10.23 19.43
N GLY A 173 -18.14 -11.48 19.82
CA GLY A 173 -17.99 -12.63 18.94
C GLY A 173 -18.85 -12.56 17.67
N ALA A 174 -19.91 -11.73 17.68
CA ALA A 174 -20.71 -11.42 16.50
C ALA A 174 -19.88 -10.84 15.34
N HIS A 175 -18.80 -10.11 15.61
CA HIS A 175 -17.96 -9.54 14.56
C HIS A 175 -17.23 -10.62 13.77
N ALA A 176 -16.56 -11.54 14.48
CA ALA A 176 -15.91 -12.68 13.84
C ALA A 176 -16.92 -13.60 13.14
N ALA A 177 -18.10 -13.81 13.74
CA ALA A 177 -19.16 -14.58 13.10
C ALA A 177 -19.68 -13.94 11.80
N ASN A 178 -19.80 -12.61 11.76
CA ASN A 178 -20.20 -11.88 10.57
C ASN A 178 -19.11 -11.92 9.49
N PHE A 179 -17.85 -11.70 9.87
CA PHE A 179 -16.73 -11.77 8.93
C PHE A 179 -16.56 -13.15 8.32
N LEU A 180 -16.74 -14.21 9.13
CA LEU A 180 -16.60 -15.61 8.70
C LEU A 180 -17.90 -16.19 8.14
N GLN A 181 -18.90 -15.37 7.82
CA GLN A 181 -20.16 -15.86 7.28
C GLN A 181 -19.93 -16.69 6.01
N GLY A 182 -20.44 -17.93 6.00
CA GLY A 182 -20.28 -18.87 4.89
C GLY A 182 -19.01 -19.73 4.93
N PHE A 183 -18.09 -19.48 5.87
CA PHE A 183 -16.94 -20.34 6.10
C PHE A 183 -17.38 -21.68 6.71
N SER A 184 -16.86 -22.78 6.18
CA SER A 184 -17.19 -24.15 6.63
C SER A 184 -15.96 -25.01 6.93
N GLY A 185 -14.77 -24.40 6.92
CA GLY A 185 -13.50 -25.07 7.19
C GLY A 185 -13.12 -25.11 8.67
N HIS A 186 -11.84 -25.31 8.94
CA HIS A 186 -11.27 -25.28 10.29
C HIS A 186 -10.67 -23.92 10.59
N LEU A 187 -11.06 -23.33 11.72
CA LEU A 187 -10.49 -22.09 12.23
C LEU A 187 -9.52 -22.39 13.37
N GLN A 188 -8.28 -21.94 13.25
CA GLN A 188 -7.29 -21.95 14.31
C GLN A 188 -7.24 -20.56 14.96
N VAL A 189 -7.30 -20.51 16.29
CA VAL A 189 -7.18 -19.29 17.10
C VAL A 189 -6.25 -19.56 18.28
N ASP A 190 -5.53 -18.55 18.76
CA ASP A 190 -4.80 -18.63 20.03
C ASP A 190 -5.80 -18.39 21.17
N GLY A 191 -6.22 -19.49 21.83
CA GLY A 191 -7.05 -19.51 23.05
C GLY A 191 -8.14 -18.42 23.18
N TYR A 192 -9.36 -18.74 22.73
CA TYR A 192 -10.55 -17.92 22.99
C TYR A 192 -11.16 -18.16 24.37
#